data_AF-A0AAE2EIZ2-F1
#
_entry.id   AF-A0AAE2EIZ2-F1
#
_cell.length_a   1.000
_cell.length_b   1.000
_cell.length_c   1.000
_cell.angle_alpha   90.00
_cell.angle_beta   90.00
_cell.angle_gamma   90.00
#
_symmetry.space_group_name_H-M   'P 1'
#
loop_
_entity.id
_entity.type
_entity.pdbx_description
1 polymer ?
#
loop_
_entity_poly.entity_id
_entity_poly.type
_entity_poly.pdbx_seq_one_letter_code
_entity_poly.pdbx_strand_id
1 'polypeptide(L)'
;MRSCWGSNYLTKSYCHLNILNFTDVEKLGINLGRFQSGKFGFMLLGLPSAALAMWLAAPKENRQQVFGIYFSAAFTCFLTGITEPIEYTFLFVAPWLFYGVHMPLASIAFWATGALQTHITQTVSGGIIDYIVFGIIPFISGAMKPISAFGVLGVAVVLAPIYFCAFYFLIKLFNVKIPGRDGNAEAKLYTKADFKASKGLNVDGSKMSLSADDKEQARLAKAAAIIEYLGGEENIVDVDSCASRLRLTVVDAKKADIDGIKSLGGTTGALVKGNNIQIVYGGEQEAIKPRMQKLLEQQRHEKMMSHSEMKSEEMKSENMGMTCESNQACDKKDEACSCEKDCMCEEPNKVEEQPVSEMKVEKTKSN
;
A
#
# COMPACT_ATOMS: atom_id res chain seq x y z
N MET A 1 31.24 -50.05 17.47
CA MET A 1 30.12 -50.97 17.70
C MET A 1 28.95 -50.18 18.28
N ARG A 2 27.89 -49.90 17.51
CA ARG A 2 26.68 -49.22 18.03
C ARG A 2 25.70 -50.28 18.51
N SER A 3 25.28 -50.20 19.77
CA SER A 3 24.28 -51.07 20.39
C SER A 3 22.88 -50.69 19.89
N CYS A 4 22.31 -51.54 19.03
CA CYS A 4 20.98 -51.38 18.43
C CYS A 4 19.92 -51.75 19.51
N TRP A 5 19.35 -50.77 20.22
CA TRP A 5 18.22 -50.97 21.15
C TRP A 5 16.89 -50.94 20.37
N GLY A 6 16.23 -52.09 20.21
CA GLY A 6 14.89 -52.16 19.62
C GLY A 6 14.60 -53.46 18.88
N SER A 7 13.79 -54.33 19.49
CA SER A 7 13.39 -55.66 19.01
C SER A 7 12.29 -55.61 17.93
N ASN A 8 12.52 -54.89 16.82
CA ASN A 8 11.65 -54.92 15.66
C ASN A 8 12.46 -55.25 14.40
N TYR A 9 11.91 -56.07 13.50
CA TYR A 9 12.56 -56.47 12.25
C TYR A 9 12.98 -55.29 11.36
N LEU A 10 12.28 -54.16 11.49
CA LEU A 10 12.64 -52.89 10.85
C LEU A 10 13.96 -52.33 11.39
N THR A 11 14.18 -52.28 12.71
CA THR A 11 15.42 -51.76 13.31
C THR A 11 16.66 -52.57 12.91
N LYS A 12 16.51 -53.88 12.67
CA LYS A 12 17.61 -54.76 12.23
C LYS A 12 18.00 -54.54 10.77
N SER A 13 17.04 -54.16 9.91
CA SER A 13 17.27 -53.90 8.49
C SER A 13 17.90 -52.52 8.24
N TYR A 14 17.61 -51.52 9.09
CA TYR A 14 18.25 -50.20 9.02
C TYR A 14 19.68 -50.16 9.58
N CYS A 15 20.06 -51.09 10.48
CA CYS A 15 21.40 -51.14 11.09
C CYS A 15 22.51 -51.49 10.04
N HIS A 16 22.16 -51.88 8.80
CA HIS A 16 23.07 -52.22 7.69
C HIS A 16 22.92 -51.37 6.42
N LEU A 17 22.01 -50.40 6.38
CA LEU A 17 21.93 -49.47 5.26
C LEU A 17 23.06 -48.44 5.41
N ASN A 18 24.09 -48.54 4.55
CA ASN A 18 25.04 -47.45 4.28
C ASN A 18 24.28 -46.30 3.61
N ILE A 19 23.44 -45.60 4.38
CA ILE A 19 22.86 -44.32 3.98
C ILE A 19 24.04 -43.36 3.86
N LEU A 20 24.25 -42.81 2.68
CA LEU A 20 25.29 -41.80 2.41
C LEU A 20 25.13 -40.64 3.41
N ASN A 21 26.14 -40.41 4.24
CA ASN A 21 26.15 -39.25 5.14
C ASN A 21 26.86 -38.06 4.47
N PHE A 22 26.70 -36.85 5.04
CA PHE A 22 27.34 -35.65 4.50
C PHE A 22 28.86 -35.78 4.39
N THR A 23 29.47 -36.51 5.32
CA THR A 23 30.91 -36.83 5.31
C THR A 23 31.31 -37.76 4.16
N ASP A 24 30.42 -38.61 3.68
CA ASP A 24 30.70 -39.49 2.54
C ASP A 24 30.58 -38.74 1.22
N VAL A 25 29.62 -37.82 1.13
CA VAL A 25 29.49 -36.91 -0.03
C VAL A 25 30.66 -35.94 -0.14
N GLU A 26 31.17 -35.47 1.00
CA GLU A 26 32.38 -34.64 1.06
C GLU A 26 33.63 -35.39 0.56
N LYS A 27 33.78 -36.68 0.88
CA LYS A 27 34.87 -37.53 0.35
C LYS A 27 34.80 -37.71 -1.17
N LEU A 28 33.61 -37.62 -1.75
CA LEU A 28 33.41 -37.62 -3.20
C LEU A 28 33.74 -36.25 -3.85
N GLY A 29 34.23 -35.29 -3.07
CA GLY A 29 34.54 -33.94 -3.54
C GLY A 29 33.32 -33.04 -3.73
N ILE A 30 32.14 -33.47 -3.25
CA ILE A 30 30.88 -32.75 -3.42
C ILE A 30 30.58 -31.98 -2.13
N ASN A 31 30.50 -30.66 -2.22
CA ASN A 31 30.08 -29.81 -1.12
C ASN A 31 28.58 -29.50 -1.22
N LEU A 32 27.77 -30.30 -0.51
CA LEU A 32 26.36 -30.04 -0.29
C LEU A 32 26.20 -28.74 0.51
N GLY A 33 25.42 -27.80 0.00
CA GLY A 33 25.19 -26.53 0.70
C GLY A 33 26.19 -25.41 0.38
N ARG A 34 27.19 -25.63 -0.48
CA ARG A 34 28.18 -24.60 -0.90
C ARG A 34 27.58 -23.24 -1.27
N PHE A 35 26.47 -23.25 -2.02
CA PHE A 35 25.77 -22.03 -2.47
C PHE A 35 24.60 -21.63 -1.57
N GLN A 36 24.47 -22.27 -0.41
CA GLN A 36 23.35 -22.08 0.53
C GLN A 36 23.82 -21.63 1.91
N SER A 37 24.93 -22.19 2.41
CA SER A 37 25.44 -21.95 3.76
C SER A 37 25.76 -20.49 4.07
N GLY A 38 26.11 -19.68 3.06
CA GLY A 38 26.38 -18.25 3.25
C GLY A 38 25.17 -17.45 3.70
N LYS A 39 23.94 -17.90 3.38
CA LYS A 39 22.70 -17.18 3.74
C LYS A 39 22.55 -16.98 5.25
N PHE A 40 22.80 -18.04 6.01
CA PHE A 40 22.70 -18.03 7.46
C PHE A 40 23.57 -16.96 8.13
N GLY A 41 24.74 -16.61 7.54
CA GLY A 41 25.64 -15.62 8.10
C GLY A 41 24.97 -14.25 8.27
N PHE A 42 24.37 -13.74 7.20
CA PHE A 42 23.70 -12.44 7.26
C PHE A 42 22.23 -12.53 7.68
N MET A 43 21.53 -13.65 7.47
CA MET A 43 20.12 -13.77 7.84
C MET A 43 19.88 -14.02 9.33
N LEU A 44 20.75 -14.79 10.00
CA LEU A 44 20.60 -15.06 11.44
C LEU A 44 20.94 -13.84 12.28
N LEU A 45 22.05 -13.16 11.99
CA LEU A 45 22.51 -12.07 12.85
C LEU A 45 22.88 -10.79 12.09
N GLY A 46 23.32 -10.85 10.84
CA GLY A 46 23.70 -9.65 10.07
C GLY A 46 22.57 -8.65 9.89
N LEU A 47 21.50 -9.03 9.20
CA LEU A 47 20.31 -8.21 8.95
C LEU A 47 19.52 -7.88 10.22
N PRO A 48 19.33 -8.80 11.19
CA PRO A 48 18.77 -8.41 12.50
C PRO A 48 19.61 -7.35 13.21
N SER A 49 20.94 -7.41 13.11
CA SER A 49 21.83 -6.36 13.65
C SER A 49 21.74 -5.07 12.85
N ALA A 50 21.55 -5.14 11.53
CA ALA A 50 21.28 -3.97 10.69
C ALA A 50 19.94 -3.31 11.07
N ALA A 51 18.89 -4.10 11.32
CA ALA A 51 17.60 -3.61 11.80
C ALA A 51 17.72 -2.92 13.16
N LEU A 52 18.51 -3.49 14.08
CA LEU A 52 18.83 -2.84 15.36
C LEU A 52 19.57 -1.50 15.15
N ALA A 53 20.55 -1.47 14.25
CA ALA A 53 21.28 -0.25 13.89
C ALA A 53 20.37 0.82 13.29
N MET A 54 19.45 0.45 12.39
CA MET A 54 18.47 1.34 11.78
C MET A 54 17.51 1.92 12.82
N TRP A 55 16.98 1.09 13.72
CA TRP A 55 16.16 1.54 14.83
C TRP A 55 16.90 2.52 15.76
N LEU A 56 18.14 2.22 16.13
CA LEU A 56 18.95 3.12 16.97
C LEU A 56 19.41 4.39 16.22
N ALA A 57 19.51 4.34 14.89
CA ALA A 57 19.78 5.51 14.08
C ALA A 57 18.58 6.46 14.04
N ALA A 58 17.34 6.00 14.25
CA ALA A 58 16.17 6.88 14.32
C ALA A 58 16.24 7.86 15.53
N PRO A 59 15.67 9.07 15.41
CA PRO A 59 15.54 10.04 16.52
C PRO A 59 14.80 9.40 17.69
N LYS A 60 15.17 9.77 18.93
CA LYS A 60 14.64 9.12 20.14
C LYS A 60 13.12 9.20 20.24
N GLU A 61 12.56 10.29 19.71
CA GLU A 61 11.15 10.63 19.69
C GLU A 61 10.35 9.64 18.82
N ASN A 62 10.94 9.17 17.70
CA ASN A 62 10.28 8.31 16.73
C ASN A 62 10.54 6.82 16.97
N ARG A 63 11.54 6.46 17.78
CA ARG A 63 11.97 5.06 18.01
C ARG A 63 10.86 4.13 18.48
N GLN A 64 9.94 4.62 19.31
CA GLN A 64 8.82 3.80 19.79
C GLN A 64 7.83 3.48 18.68
N GLN A 65 7.60 4.42 17.76
CA GLN A 65 6.66 4.25 16.66
C GLN A 65 7.17 3.24 15.63
N VAL A 66 8.48 3.25 15.36
CA VAL A 66 9.10 2.37 14.36
C VAL A 66 9.67 1.08 14.93
N PHE A 67 9.67 0.91 16.26
CA PHE A 67 10.17 -0.31 16.91
C PHE A 67 9.47 -1.55 16.38
N GLY A 68 8.14 -1.52 16.26
CA GLY A 68 7.37 -2.66 15.76
C GLY A 68 7.76 -3.07 14.33
N ILE A 69 8.14 -2.11 13.49
CA ILE A 69 8.57 -2.37 12.10
C ILE A 69 9.88 -3.13 12.10
N TYR A 70 10.90 -2.56 12.75
CA TYR A 70 12.24 -3.16 12.78
C TYR A 70 12.26 -4.48 13.55
N PHE A 71 11.54 -4.57 14.69
CA PHE A 71 11.47 -5.79 15.48
C PHE A 71 10.76 -6.90 14.72
N SER A 72 9.59 -6.65 14.13
CA SER A 72 8.88 -7.67 13.37
C SER A 72 9.69 -8.13 12.16
N ALA A 73 10.31 -7.20 11.43
CA ALA A 73 11.13 -7.52 10.28
C ALA A 73 12.38 -8.33 10.67
N ALA A 74 13.10 -7.90 11.73
CA ALA A 74 14.25 -8.62 12.30
C ALA A 74 13.87 -10.03 12.77
N PHE A 75 12.74 -10.16 13.46
CA PHE A 75 12.26 -11.43 13.97
C PHE A 75 11.86 -12.37 12.83
N THR A 76 11.18 -11.88 11.80
CA THR A 76 10.85 -12.67 10.61
C THR A 76 12.12 -13.15 9.89
N CYS A 77 13.09 -12.26 9.65
CA CYS A 77 14.37 -12.64 9.05
C CYS A 77 15.12 -13.69 9.88
N PHE A 78 15.21 -13.48 11.19
CA PHE A 78 15.86 -14.43 12.09
C PHE A 78 15.15 -15.79 12.09
N LEU A 79 13.83 -15.79 12.17
CA LEU A 79 13.04 -17.02 12.33
C LEU A 79 13.01 -17.84 11.05
N THR A 80 12.67 -17.21 9.92
CA THR A 80 12.39 -17.89 8.64
C THR A 80 13.43 -17.63 7.55
N GLY A 81 14.29 -16.63 7.71
CA GLY A 81 15.25 -16.20 6.69
C GLY A 81 14.64 -15.29 5.62
N ILE A 82 13.39 -14.84 5.77
CA ILE A 82 12.74 -13.90 4.85
C ILE A 82 13.29 -12.50 5.13
N THR A 83 14.01 -11.91 4.18
CA THR A 83 14.79 -10.67 4.35
C THR A 83 14.08 -9.42 3.83
N GLU A 84 13.12 -9.60 2.92
CA GLU A 84 12.42 -8.54 2.21
C GLU A 84 11.81 -7.49 3.15
N PRO A 85 11.18 -7.86 4.30
CA PRO A 85 10.64 -6.86 5.22
C PRO A 85 11.69 -5.91 5.80
N ILE A 86 12.94 -6.34 5.94
CA ILE A 86 14.05 -5.49 6.39
C ILE A 86 14.63 -4.75 5.19
N GLU A 87 14.91 -5.45 4.10
CA GLU A 87 15.57 -4.88 2.91
C GLU A 87 14.75 -3.75 2.30
N TYR A 88 13.43 -3.87 2.26
CA TYR A 88 12.54 -2.84 1.72
C TYR A 88 12.55 -1.54 2.54
N THR A 89 13.02 -1.57 3.80
CA THR A 89 13.14 -0.36 4.62
C THR A 89 14.26 0.58 4.14
N PHE A 90 15.22 0.08 3.36
CA PHE A 90 16.35 0.89 2.89
C PHE A 90 16.68 0.73 1.39
N LEU A 91 16.27 -0.36 0.73
CA LEU A 91 16.52 -0.60 -0.70
C LEU A 91 16.08 0.56 -1.58
N PHE A 92 14.85 1.04 -1.38
CA PHE A 92 14.25 2.10 -2.20
C PHE A 92 14.70 3.51 -1.81
N VAL A 93 15.14 3.70 -0.57
CA VAL A 93 15.61 4.98 -0.04
C VAL A 93 17.09 5.21 -0.38
N ALA A 94 17.90 4.18 -0.19
CA ALA A 94 19.33 4.20 -0.41
C ALA A 94 19.77 2.93 -1.18
N PRO A 95 19.56 2.89 -2.51
CA PRO A 95 20.00 1.77 -3.34
C PRO A 95 21.49 1.46 -3.17
N TRP A 96 22.33 2.49 -2.96
CA TRP A 96 23.75 2.34 -2.72
C TRP A 96 24.07 1.60 -1.40
N LEU A 97 23.23 1.72 -0.38
CA LEU A 97 23.39 0.98 0.88
C LEU A 97 23.09 -0.51 0.67
N PHE A 98 22.16 -0.83 -0.22
CA PHE A 98 21.87 -2.21 -0.59
C PHE A 98 22.96 -2.81 -1.48
N TYR A 99 23.22 -2.21 -2.65
CA TYR A 99 24.17 -2.77 -3.62
C TYR A 99 25.64 -2.58 -3.21
N GLY A 100 25.96 -1.51 -2.49
CA GLY A 100 27.34 -1.16 -2.10
C GLY A 100 27.76 -1.65 -0.73
N VAL A 101 26.83 -2.03 0.15
CA VAL A 101 27.17 -2.46 1.52
C VAL A 101 26.56 -3.82 1.83
N HIS A 102 25.23 -3.97 1.75
CA HIS A 102 24.57 -5.23 2.08
C HIS A 102 25.02 -6.38 1.17
N MET A 103 25.04 -6.19 -0.15
CA MET A 103 25.45 -7.23 -1.12
C MET A 103 26.91 -7.68 -0.95
N PRO A 104 27.90 -6.79 -0.78
CA PRO A 104 29.28 -7.21 -0.47
C PRO A 104 29.39 -7.96 0.86
N LEU A 105 28.73 -7.50 1.91
CA LEU A 105 28.75 -8.19 3.21
C LEU A 105 28.10 -9.59 3.13
N ALA A 106 27.00 -9.72 2.38
CA ALA A 106 26.39 -11.01 2.10
C ALA A 106 27.33 -11.91 1.29
N SER A 107 28.01 -11.36 0.29
CA SER A 107 29.02 -12.08 -0.51
C SER A 107 30.19 -12.57 0.34
N ILE A 108 30.63 -11.77 1.32
CA ILE A 108 31.66 -12.16 2.31
C ILE A 108 31.16 -13.33 3.16
N ALA A 109 29.87 -13.37 3.52
CA ALA A 109 29.28 -14.51 4.24
C ALA A 109 29.37 -15.81 3.41
N PHE A 110 29.03 -15.74 2.11
CA PHE A 110 29.18 -16.87 1.19
C PHE A 110 30.63 -17.29 1.01
N TRP A 111 31.53 -16.33 0.84
CA TRP A 111 32.96 -16.62 0.73
C TRP A 111 33.52 -17.27 2.00
N ALA A 112 33.22 -16.73 3.18
CA ALA A 112 33.72 -17.23 4.46
C ALA A 112 33.22 -18.65 4.76
N THR A 113 31.92 -18.91 4.54
CA THR A 113 31.34 -20.25 4.70
C THR A 113 31.85 -21.25 3.66
N GLY A 114 32.07 -20.79 2.42
CA GLY A 114 32.72 -21.59 1.38
C GLY A 114 34.17 -21.95 1.71
N ALA A 115 34.93 -21.01 2.29
CA ALA A 115 36.31 -21.23 2.75
C ALA A 115 36.37 -22.20 3.94
N LEU A 116 35.39 -22.15 4.84
CA LEU A 116 35.22 -23.11 5.93
C LEU A 116 34.65 -24.46 5.48
N GLN A 117 34.30 -24.60 4.19
CA GLN A 117 33.67 -25.77 3.60
C GLN A 117 32.45 -26.25 4.40
N THR A 118 31.60 -25.32 4.83
CA THR A 118 30.40 -25.71 5.58
C THR A 118 29.38 -26.38 4.68
N HIS A 119 28.61 -27.30 5.26
CA HIS A 119 27.71 -28.21 4.53
C HIS A 119 26.22 -28.06 4.89
N ILE A 120 25.82 -26.89 5.41
CA ILE A 120 24.42 -26.67 5.80
C ILE A 120 23.59 -26.29 4.56
N THR A 121 22.48 -26.99 4.36
CA THR A 121 21.46 -26.70 3.36
C THR A 121 20.25 -26.03 4.00
N GLN A 122 19.31 -25.55 3.19
CA GLN A 122 18.05 -24.95 3.65
C GLN A 122 16.90 -25.35 2.73
N THR A 123 15.66 -25.26 3.22
CA THR A 123 14.46 -25.45 2.38
C THR A 123 13.78 -24.14 2.03
N VAL A 124 13.72 -23.19 2.98
CA VAL A 124 13.01 -21.92 2.77
C VAL A 124 13.99 -20.81 2.42
N SER A 125 14.77 -20.33 3.39
CA SER A 125 15.59 -19.14 3.15
C SER A 125 16.85 -19.03 4.00
N GLY A 126 17.01 -19.82 5.08
CA GLY A 126 18.22 -19.78 5.92
C GLY A 126 18.01 -19.11 7.27
N GLY A 127 16.79 -19.19 7.81
CA GLY A 127 16.48 -18.76 9.17
C GLY A 127 16.92 -19.78 10.23
N ILE A 128 16.63 -19.49 11.50
CA ILE A 128 16.99 -20.38 12.62
C ILE A 128 16.29 -21.73 12.53
N ILE A 129 15.09 -21.79 11.96
CA ILE A 129 14.37 -23.06 11.75
C ILE A 129 15.19 -23.95 10.80
N ASP A 130 15.64 -23.41 9.66
CA ASP A 130 16.51 -24.13 8.72
C ASP A 130 17.83 -24.54 9.41
N TYR A 131 18.40 -23.67 10.24
CA TYR A 131 19.64 -23.95 10.95
C TYR A 131 19.50 -25.10 11.95
N ILE A 132 18.38 -25.17 12.68
CA ILE A 132 18.10 -26.27 13.60
C ILE A 132 17.92 -27.57 12.81
N VAL A 133 17.10 -27.54 11.76
CA VAL A 133 16.72 -28.74 11.00
C VAL A 133 17.88 -29.30 10.19
N PHE A 134 18.68 -28.46 9.54
CA PHE A 134 19.73 -28.87 8.61
C PHE A 134 21.15 -28.68 9.14
N GLY A 135 21.33 -27.97 10.25
CA GLY A 135 22.61 -27.84 10.94
C GLY A 135 22.67 -28.69 12.21
N ILE A 136 21.84 -28.35 13.19
CA ILE A 136 21.90 -28.93 14.54
C ILE A 136 21.48 -30.40 14.59
N ILE A 137 20.35 -30.77 13.97
CA ILE A 137 19.88 -32.16 13.98
C ILE A 137 20.88 -33.12 13.28
N PRO A 138 21.42 -32.79 12.07
CA PRO A 138 22.48 -33.58 11.43
C PRO A 138 23.76 -33.67 12.24
N PHE A 139 24.10 -32.61 12.97
CA PHE A 139 25.25 -32.61 13.87
C PHE A 139 25.04 -33.56 15.06
N ILE A 140 23.91 -33.48 15.77
CA ILE A 140 23.61 -34.32 16.93
C ILE A 140 23.51 -35.80 16.53
N SER A 141 23.02 -36.11 15.34
CA SER A 141 22.94 -37.47 14.79
C SER A 141 24.30 -38.03 14.33
N GLY A 142 25.36 -37.21 14.34
CA GLY A 142 26.71 -37.59 13.92
C GLY A 142 26.89 -37.70 12.40
N ALA A 143 25.95 -37.16 11.62
CA ALA A 143 26.01 -37.15 10.16
C ALA A 143 26.80 -35.96 9.60
N MET A 144 27.08 -34.94 10.43
CA MET A 144 27.72 -33.68 10.03
C MET A 144 28.92 -33.32 10.94
N LYS A 145 29.97 -32.75 10.34
CA LYS A 145 31.14 -32.23 11.07
C LYS A 145 30.78 -31.01 11.93
N PRO A 146 31.47 -30.79 13.06
CA PRO A 146 31.23 -29.62 13.91
C PRO A 146 31.49 -28.30 13.18
N ILE A 147 32.47 -28.27 12.26
CA ILE A 147 32.79 -27.07 11.47
C ILE A 147 31.62 -26.64 10.58
N SER A 148 30.86 -27.60 10.04
CA SER A 148 29.71 -27.30 9.19
C SER A 148 28.58 -26.67 10.01
N ALA A 149 28.28 -27.24 11.19
CA ALA A 149 27.22 -26.74 12.05
C ALA A 149 27.58 -25.38 12.67
N PHE A 150 28.73 -25.28 13.33
CA PHE A 150 29.08 -24.08 14.10
C PHE A 150 29.86 -23.03 13.31
N GLY A 151 30.52 -23.40 12.21
CA GLY A 151 31.26 -22.43 11.38
C GLY A 151 30.34 -21.36 10.80
N VAL A 152 29.13 -21.75 10.39
CA VAL A 152 28.11 -20.81 9.91
C VAL A 152 27.66 -19.84 11.01
N LEU A 153 27.45 -20.33 12.23
CA LEU A 153 27.13 -19.48 13.38
C LEU A 153 28.30 -18.55 13.74
N GLY A 154 29.54 -19.03 13.66
CA GLY A 154 30.73 -18.21 13.84
C GLY A 154 30.81 -17.06 12.83
N VAL A 155 30.55 -17.33 11.55
CA VAL A 155 30.45 -16.29 10.52
C VAL A 155 29.33 -15.29 10.84
N ALA A 156 28.16 -15.76 11.28
CA ALA A 156 27.06 -14.88 11.67
C ALA A 156 27.43 -13.94 12.83
N VAL A 157 28.08 -14.48 13.87
CA VAL A 157 28.52 -13.70 15.04
C VAL A 157 29.57 -12.64 14.66
N VAL A 158 30.48 -12.96 13.74
CA VAL A 158 31.48 -11.99 13.24
C VAL A 158 30.83 -10.91 12.37
N LEU A 159 29.88 -11.29 11.52
CA LEU A 159 29.17 -10.34 10.65
C LEU A 159 28.20 -9.44 11.39
N ALA A 160 27.63 -9.87 12.52
CA ALA A 160 26.69 -9.08 13.32
C ALA A 160 27.21 -7.67 13.68
N PRO A 161 28.37 -7.50 14.34
CA PRO A 161 28.92 -6.18 14.64
C PRO A 161 29.33 -5.41 13.38
N ILE A 162 29.79 -6.09 12.33
CA ILE A 162 30.17 -5.45 11.05
C ILE A 162 28.93 -4.82 10.40
N TYR A 163 27.83 -5.58 10.31
CA TYR A 163 26.55 -5.07 9.82
C TYR A 163 26.02 -3.94 10.69
N PHE A 164 26.05 -4.11 12.01
CA PHE A 164 25.60 -3.07 12.95
C PHE A 164 26.36 -1.76 12.73
N CYS A 165 27.69 -1.80 12.76
CA CYS A 165 28.53 -0.62 12.59
C CYS A 165 28.35 0.00 11.20
N ALA A 166 28.40 -0.82 10.14
CA ALA A 166 28.23 -0.33 8.78
C ALA A 166 26.91 0.42 8.61
N PHE A 167 25.79 -0.18 9.00
CA PHE A 167 24.49 0.47 8.88
C PHE A 167 24.37 1.68 9.80
N TYR A 168 24.76 1.57 11.08
CA TYR A 168 24.62 2.66 12.03
C TYR A 168 25.40 3.91 11.63
N PHE A 169 26.68 3.74 11.26
CA PHE A 169 27.53 4.87 10.89
C PHE A 169 27.16 5.46 9.53
N LEU A 170 26.91 4.62 8.51
CA LEU A 170 26.57 5.11 7.17
C LEU A 170 25.22 5.83 7.14
N ILE A 171 24.22 5.33 7.88
CA ILE A 171 22.91 5.99 7.96
C ILE A 171 23.02 7.35 8.64
N LYS A 172 23.83 7.46 9.71
CA LYS A 172 24.06 8.73 10.38
C LYS A 172 24.89 9.70 9.56
N LEU A 173 25.95 9.21 8.91
CA LEU A 173 26.89 10.03 8.14
C LEU A 173 26.22 10.62 6.89
N PHE A 174 25.47 9.80 6.16
CA PHE A 174 24.81 10.21 4.91
C PHE A 174 23.36 10.67 5.11
N ASN A 175 22.92 10.79 6.38
CA ASN A 175 21.56 11.21 6.75
C ASN A 175 20.46 10.49 5.97
N VAL A 176 20.53 9.15 5.92
CA VAL A 176 19.59 8.34 5.14
C VAL A 176 18.19 8.38 5.76
N LYS A 177 17.16 8.57 4.92
CA LYS A 177 15.74 8.66 5.29
C LYS A 177 15.06 7.29 5.39
N ILE A 178 15.55 6.47 6.33
CA ILE A 178 14.92 5.19 6.69
C ILE A 178 13.70 5.41 7.60
N PRO A 179 12.72 4.47 7.65
CA PRO A 179 11.53 4.59 8.49
C PRO A 179 11.83 5.12 9.89
N GLY A 180 11.26 6.29 10.21
CA GLY A 180 11.47 7.02 11.46
C GLY A 180 12.45 8.20 11.38
N ARG A 181 13.15 8.38 10.25
CA ARG A 181 14.02 9.53 9.96
C ARG A 181 13.43 10.50 8.93
N ASP A 182 12.24 10.23 8.41
CA ASP A 182 11.72 10.83 7.19
C ASP A 182 11.01 12.18 7.43
N GLY A 183 10.90 12.60 8.70
CA GLY A 183 10.15 13.80 9.11
C GLY A 183 8.62 13.66 8.97
N ASN A 184 8.15 12.63 8.28
CA ASN A 184 6.75 12.32 8.05
C ASN A 184 6.38 11.03 8.80
N ALA A 185 5.35 11.09 9.65
CA ALA A 185 4.90 9.98 10.50
C ALA A 185 4.12 8.89 9.71
N GLU A 186 4.50 8.62 8.46
CA GLU A 186 3.76 7.72 7.56
C GLU A 186 3.99 6.23 7.89
N ALA A 187 5.07 5.89 8.59
CA ALA A 187 5.38 4.52 9.01
C ALA A 187 4.77 4.19 10.40
N LYS A 188 3.47 4.42 10.59
CA LYS A 188 2.77 3.98 11.81
C LYS A 188 2.16 2.61 11.56
N LEU A 189 2.62 1.60 12.29
CA LEU A 189 1.92 0.31 12.35
C LEU A 189 0.63 0.49 13.14
N TYR A 190 -0.52 0.36 12.48
CA TYR A 190 -1.81 0.34 13.15
C TYR A 190 -1.88 -0.89 14.06
N THR A 191 -1.98 -0.65 15.36
CA THR A 191 -2.12 -1.69 16.37
C THR A 191 -3.55 -2.22 16.40
N LYS A 192 -3.78 -3.35 17.07
CA LYS A 192 -5.14 -3.84 17.36
C LYS A 192 -5.98 -2.79 18.11
N ALA A 193 -5.35 -1.92 18.88
CA ALA A 193 -6.03 -0.80 19.54
C ALA A 193 -6.46 0.28 18.54
N ASP A 194 -5.61 0.62 17.57
CA ASP A 194 -5.96 1.55 16.49
C ASP A 194 -7.08 0.99 15.58
N PHE A 195 -7.09 -0.32 15.32
CA PHE A 195 -8.18 -0.98 14.57
C PHE A 195 -9.49 -1.05 15.37
N LYS A 196 -9.41 -1.26 16.69
CA LYS A 196 -10.58 -1.19 17.57
C LYS A 196 -11.13 0.23 17.64
N ALA A 197 -10.25 1.24 17.76
CA ALA A 197 -10.62 2.64 17.73
C ALA A 197 -11.27 3.05 16.40
N SER A 198 -10.74 2.61 15.25
CA SER A 198 -11.34 2.89 13.94
C SER A 198 -12.68 2.19 13.71
N LYS A 199 -12.94 1.08 14.41
CA LYS A 199 -14.25 0.40 14.45
C LYS A 199 -15.20 0.90 15.55
N GLY A 200 -14.79 1.88 16.37
CA GLY A 200 -15.58 2.36 17.51
C GLY A 200 -15.80 1.26 18.56
N LEU A 201 -14.76 0.50 18.88
CA LEU A 201 -14.74 -0.51 19.95
C LEU A 201 -13.81 -0.02 21.07
N ASN A 202 -14.24 -0.14 22.33
CA ASN A 202 -13.38 0.11 23.48
C ASN A 202 -12.27 -0.94 23.59
N VAL A 203 -11.26 -0.66 24.43
CA VAL A 203 -10.11 -1.54 24.70
C VAL A 203 -10.56 -2.96 25.12
N ASP A 204 -11.72 -3.05 25.77
CA ASP A 204 -12.35 -4.29 26.26
C ASP A 204 -13.19 -5.04 25.21
N GLY A 205 -13.25 -4.55 23.97
CA GLY A 205 -14.02 -5.18 22.89
C GLY A 205 -15.54 -4.93 22.95
N SER A 206 -16.02 -4.12 23.91
CA SER A 206 -17.38 -3.59 23.92
C SER A 206 -17.54 -2.53 22.83
N LYS A 207 -18.63 -2.61 22.06
CA LYS A 207 -18.99 -1.59 21.06
C LYS A 207 -19.20 -0.25 21.77
N MET A 208 -18.52 0.81 21.33
CA MET A 208 -18.98 2.17 21.56
C MET A 208 -20.37 2.23 20.94
N SER A 209 -21.39 2.41 21.77
CA SER A 209 -22.76 2.62 21.33
C SER A 209 -22.87 4.03 20.75
N LEU A 210 -22.28 4.24 19.59
CA LEU A 210 -22.80 5.19 18.62
C LEU A 210 -23.96 4.45 17.93
N SER A 211 -25.15 5.03 17.99
CA SER A 211 -26.29 4.50 17.25
C SER A 211 -25.92 4.40 15.75
N ALA A 212 -26.65 3.59 14.99
CA ALA A 212 -26.43 3.50 13.54
C ALA A 212 -26.55 4.89 12.89
N ASP A 213 -27.41 5.75 13.44
CA ASP A 213 -27.63 7.13 12.99
C ASP A 213 -26.44 8.03 13.31
N ASP A 214 -25.82 7.92 14.49
CA ASP A 214 -24.64 8.73 14.85
C ASP A 214 -23.44 8.45 13.93
N LYS A 215 -23.26 7.19 13.52
CA LYS A 215 -22.21 6.80 12.56
C LYS A 215 -22.49 7.32 11.16
N GLU A 216 -23.75 7.36 10.78
CA GLU A 216 -24.18 7.91 9.50
C GLU A 216 -23.93 9.41 9.45
N GLN A 217 -24.28 10.11 10.52
CA GLN A 217 -24.12 11.54 10.65
C GLN A 217 -22.64 11.95 10.69
N ALA A 218 -21.79 11.19 11.38
CA ALA A 218 -20.34 11.40 11.36
C ALA A 218 -19.72 11.21 9.96
N ARG A 219 -20.20 10.23 9.18
CA ARG A 219 -19.74 9.99 7.79
C ARG A 219 -20.21 11.08 6.84
N LEU A 220 -21.44 11.56 7.02
CA LEU A 220 -21.97 12.70 6.26
C LEU A 220 -21.20 13.98 6.57
N ALA A 221 -20.91 14.25 7.85
CA ALA A 221 -20.09 15.39 8.26
C ALA A 221 -18.67 15.30 7.65
N LYS A 222 -18.07 14.10 7.63
CA LYS A 222 -16.77 13.87 7.00
C LYS A 222 -16.82 14.11 5.49
N ALA A 223 -17.85 13.62 4.80
CA ALA A 223 -18.05 13.86 3.38
C ALA A 223 -18.22 15.36 3.06
N ALA A 224 -19.00 16.09 3.86
CA ALA A 224 -19.18 17.54 3.73
C ALA A 224 -17.87 18.31 3.93
N ALA A 225 -17.10 17.98 4.98
CA ALA A 225 -15.80 18.59 5.23
C ALA A 225 -14.81 18.33 4.09
N ILE A 226 -14.82 17.13 3.49
CA ILE A 226 -13.99 16.84 2.31
C ILE A 226 -14.37 17.76 1.13
N ILE A 227 -15.66 17.98 0.89
CA ILE A 227 -16.13 18.89 -0.18
C ILE A 227 -15.64 20.32 0.08
N GLU A 228 -15.71 20.78 1.33
CA GLU A 228 -15.24 22.12 1.73
C GLU A 228 -13.73 22.28 1.48
N TYR A 229 -12.91 21.34 1.95
CA TYR A 229 -11.46 21.39 1.72
C TYR A 229 -11.08 21.25 0.24
N LEU A 230 -11.93 20.65 -0.60
CA LEU A 230 -11.69 20.60 -2.05
C LEU A 230 -12.00 21.93 -2.75
N GLY A 231 -12.46 22.96 -2.02
CA GLY A 231 -12.81 24.26 -2.60
C GLY A 231 -14.28 24.38 -3.00
N GLY A 232 -15.15 23.54 -2.40
CA GLY A 232 -16.60 23.57 -2.60
C GLY A 232 -17.08 22.78 -3.83
N GLU A 233 -18.41 22.74 -4.00
CA GLU A 233 -19.10 21.98 -5.06
C GLU A 233 -18.67 22.42 -6.47
N GLU A 234 -18.49 23.73 -6.67
CA GLU A 234 -18.07 24.31 -7.95
C GLU A 234 -16.66 23.89 -8.40
N ASN A 235 -15.82 23.42 -7.49
CA ASN A 235 -14.48 22.94 -7.84
C ASN A 235 -14.46 21.44 -8.18
N ILE A 236 -15.55 20.69 -7.93
CA ILE A 236 -15.59 19.23 -8.07
C ILE A 236 -16.33 18.86 -9.37
N VAL A 237 -15.59 18.25 -10.31
CA VAL A 237 -16.15 17.78 -11.58
C VAL A 237 -16.72 16.37 -11.41
N ASP A 238 -15.92 15.45 -10.88
CA ASP A 238 -16.28 14.04 -10.74
C ASP A 238 -15.71 13.42 -9.47
N VAL A 239 -16.48 12.49 -8.89
CA VAL A 239 -16.14 11.75 -7.68
C VAL A 239 -16.25 10.25 -7.96
N ASP A 240 -15.11 9.59 -8.03
CA ASP A 240 -15.00 8.15 -8.22
C ASP A 240 -14.21 7.49 -7.08
N SER A 241 -14.26 6.17 -6.97
CA SER A 241 -13.49 5.43 -5.98
C SER A 241 -13.03 4.08 -6.51
N CYS A 242 -11.88 3.64 -6.02
CA CYS A 242 -11.37 2.29 -6.16
C CYS A 242 -11.46 1.54 -4.82
N ALA A 243 -10.92 0.33 -4.76
CA ALA A 243 -10.89 -0.49 -3.54
C ALA A 243 -10.23 0.18 -2.33
N SER A 244 -9.28 1.10 -2.53
CA SER A 244 -8.54 1.75 -1.43
C SER A 244 -8.38 3.27 -1.56
N ARG A 245 -8.91 3.86 -2.63
CA ARG A 245 -8.65 5.27 -2.98
C ARG A 245 -9.93 5.96 -3.42
N LEU A 246 -10.14 7.17 -2.92
CA LEU A 246 -11.10 8.12 -3.45
C LEU A 246 -10.41 8.93 -4.56
N ARG A 247 -10.98 8.95 -5.76
CA ARG A 247 -10.47 9.66 -6.94
C ARG A 247 -11.37 10.85 -7.21
N LEU A 248 -10.78 12.03 -7.26
CA LEU A 248 -11.49 13.28 -7.39
C LEU A 248 -10.91 14.03 -8.58
N THR A 249 -11.78 14.44 -9.49
CA THR A 249 -11.43 15.32 -10.59
C THR A 249 -11.90 16.72 -10.23
N VAL A 250 -10.96 17.66 -10.09
CA VAL A 250 -11.24 19.06 -9.73
C VAL A 250 -10.96 20.02 -10.87
N VAL A 251 -11.59 21.20 -10.85
CA VAL A 251 -11.35 22.25 -11.84
C VAL A 251 -10.01 22.94 -11.58
N ASP A 252 -9.73 23.26 -10.32
CA ASP A 252 -8.49 23.88 -9.87
C ASP A 252 -7.93 23.18 -8.64
N ALA A 253 -6.80 22.49 -8.83
CA ALA A 253 -6.10 21.79 -7.75
C ALA A 253 -5.52 22.73 -6.68
N LYS A 254 -5.33 24.03 -6.97
CA LYS A 254 -4.76 24.99 -6.00
C LYS A 254 -5.76 25.41 -4.92
N LYS A 255 -7.05 25.28 -5.18
CA LYS A 255 -8.12 25.55 -4.21
C LYS A 255 -8.31 24.41 -3.21
N ALA A 256 -7.72 23.24 -3.47
CA ALA A 256 -7.83 22.08 -2.62
C ALA A 256 -6.79 22.10 -1.49
N ASP A 257 -7.25 22.11 -0.24
CA ASP A 257 -6.42 21.96 0.95
C ASP A 257 -6.23 20.47 1.27
N ILE A 258 -5.12 19.92 0.79
CA ILE A 258 -4.76 18.52 1.00
C ILE A 258 -4.45 18.24 2.48
N ASP A 259 -3.85 19.19 3.19
CA ASP A 259 -3.43 18.99 4.57
C ASP A 259 -4.64 19.06 5.52
N GLY A 260 -5.62 19.92 5.21
CA GLY A 260 -6.95 19.90 5.80
C GLY A 260 -7.64 18.54 5.66
N ILE A 261 -7.60 17.93 4.45
CA ILE A 261 -8.19 16.60 4.23
C ILE A 261 -7.44 15.50 5.01
N LYS A 262 -6.11 15.63 5.15
CA LYS A 262 -5.33 14.71 6.00
C LYS A 262 -5.72 14.83 7.47
N SER A 263 -6.00 16.06 7.94
CA SER A 263 -6.37 16.33 9.34
C SER A 263 -7.70 15.68 9.76
N LEU A 264 -8.63 15.45 8.82
CA LEU A 264 -9.91 14.76 9.06
C LEU A 264 -9.75 13.29 9.49
N GLY A 265 -8.53 12.73 9.40
CA GLY A 265 -8.22 11.38 9.83
C GLY A 265 -8.76 10.29 8.90
N GLY A 266 -8.20 9.08 9.05
CA GLY A 266 -8.53 7.93 8.19
C GLY A 266 -7.88 7.96 6.81
N THR A 267 -7.08 8.98 6.49
CA THR A 267 -6.24 9.01 5.29
C THR A 267 -4.85 8.46 5.59
N THR A 268 -4.33 7.63 4.68
CA THR A 268 -2.92 7.18 4.72
C THR A 268 -2.02 8.10 3.90
N GLY A 269 -2.59 8.84 2.95
CA GLY A 269 -1.86 9.78 2.10
C GLY A 269 -2.74 10.33 0.99
N ALA A 270 -2.23 11.33 0.27
CA ALA A 270 -2.89 11.94 -0.88
C ALA A 270 -1.88 12.17 -2.01
N LEU A 271 -2.30 11.89 -3.24
CA LEU A 271 -1.51 12.06 -4.46
C LEU A 271 -2.22 13.08 -5.35
N VAL A 272 -1.50 14.12 -5.79
CA VAL A 272 -2.03 15.14 -6.69
C VAL A 272 -1.27 15.11 -8.01
N LYS A 273 -2.00 14.92 -9.11
CA LYS A 273 -1.45 14.89 -10.47
C LYS A 273 -2.29 15.80 -11.37
N GLY A 274 -1.84 17.05 -11.52
CA GLY A 274 -2.62 18.09 -12.18
C GLY A 274 -3.95 18.29 -11.47
N ASN A 275 -5.05 18.17 -12.21
CA ASN A 275 -6.42 18.31 -11.71
C ASN A 275 -7.01 17.04 -11.08
N ASN A 276 -6.23 15.97 -10.99
CA ASN A 276 -6.66 14.71 -10.38
C ASN A 276 -6.07 14.57 -8.97
N ILE A 277 -6.95 14.49 -7.98
CA ILE A 277 -6.59 14.28 -6.57
C ILE A 277 -7.00 12.86 -6.18
N GLN A 278 -6.06 12.08 -5.64
CA GLN A 278 -6.33 10.72 -5.16
C GLN A 278 -6.00 10.61 -3.68
N ILE A 279 -7.00 10.28 -2.87
CA ILE A 279 -6.86 10.21 -1.42
C ILE A 279 -7.00 8.76 -0.97
N VAL A 280 -6.04 8.27 -0.20
CA VAL A 280 -6.00 6.88 0.26
C VAL A 280 -6.78 6.76 1.57
N TYR A 281 -8.05 6.36 1.49
CA TYR A 281 -8.94 6.12 2.64
C TYR A 281 -9.07 4.63 3.02
N GLY A 282 -8.34 3.73 2.36
CA GLY A 282 -8.52 2.29 2.57
C GLY A 282 -9.94 1.88 2.21
N GLY A 283 -10.57 1.05 3.05
CA GLY A 283 -11.96 0.57 2.91
C GLY A 283 -13.05 1.57 3.35
N GLU A 284 -12.70 2.79 3.74
CA GLU A 284 -13.66 3.84 4.14
C GLU A 284 -14.24 4.63 2.93
N GLN A 285 -13.53 4.65 1.81
CA GLN A 285 -13.92 5.22 0.52
C GLN A 285 -15.28 4.73 -0.02
N GLU A 286 -15.66 3.47 0.26
CA GLU A 286 -16.93 2.86 -0.16
C GLU A 286 -18.12 3.49 0.61
N ALA A 287 -17.87 3.94 1.83
CA ALA A 287 -18.84 4.71 2.59
C ALA A 287 -18.83 6.20 2.18
N ILE A 288 -17.68 6.79 1.88
CA ILE A 288 -17.59 8.24 1.63
C ILE A 288 -18.17 8.63 0.26
N LYS A 289 -17.86 7.88 -0.82
CA LYS A 289 -18.30 8.19 -2.20
C LYS A 289 -19.81 8.45 -2.34
N PRO A 290 -20.72 7.53 -1.96
CA PRO A 290 -22.15 7.75 -2.20
C PRO A 290 -22.72 8.95 -1.42
N ARG A 291 -22.15 9.23 -0.24
CA ARG A 291 -22.55 10.38 0.60
C ARG A 291 -22.10 11.70 0.00
N MET A 292 -20.87 11.74 -0.54
CA MET A 292 -20.39 12.91 -1.28
C MET A 292 -21.23 13.17 -2.52
N GLN A 293 -21.52 12.15 -3.32
CA GLN A 293 -22.36 12.30 -4.52
C GLN A 293 -23.75 12.87 -4.18
N LYS A 294 -24.38 12.34 -3.12
CA LYS A 294 -25.68 12.84 -2.65
C LYS A 294 -25.62 14.30 -2.20
N LEU A 295 -24.59 14.70 -1.46
CA LEU A 295 -24.42 16.09 -1.02
C LEU A 295 -24.19 17.05 -2.19
N LEU A 296 -23.39 16.65 -3.17
CA LEU A 296 -23.13 17.45 -4.38
C LEU A 296 -24.40 17.60 -5.22
N GLU A 297 -25.19 16.53 -5.37
CA GLU A 297 -26.45 16.57 -6.10
C GLU A 297 -27.46 17.50 -5.42
N GLN A 298 -27.59 17.42 -4.09
CA GLN A 298 -28.44 18.34 -3.31
C GLN A 298 -28.03 19.81 -3.46
N GLN A 299 -26.74 20.11 -3.32
CA GLN A 299 -26.22 21.47 -3.48
C GLN A 299 -26.41 22.03 -4.89
N ARG A 300 -26.29 21.17 -5.92
CA ARG A 300 -26.57 21.54 -7.33
C ARG A 300 -28.05 21.84 -7.56
N HIS A 301 -28.94 21.02 -7.00
CA HIS A 301 -30.38 21.25 -7.09
C HIS A 301 -30.81 22.53 -6.37
N GLU A 302 -30.29 22.80 -5.17
CA GLU A 302 -30.56 24.04 -4.43
C GLU A 302 -30.08 25.30 -5.19
N LYS A 303 -28.91 25.23 -5.83
CA LYS A 303 -28.43 26.32 -6.72
C LYS A 303 -29.32 26.50 -7.95
N MET A 304 -29.82 25.42 -8.55
CA MET A 304 -30.73 25.52 -9.71
C MET A 304 -32.10 26.11 -9.35
N MET A 305 -32.65 25.77 -8.18
CA MET A 305 -33.92 26.32 -7.70
C MET A 305 -33.80 27.80 -7.31
N SER A 306 -32.71 28.19 -6.65
CA SER A 306 -32.48 29.62 -6.33
C SER A 306 -32.25 30.49 -7.57
N HIS A 307 -31.64 29.96 -8.63
CA HIS A 307 -31.52 30.66 -9.92
C HIS A 307 -32.84 30.77 -10.68
N SER A 308 -33.76 29.81 -10.54
CA SER A 308 -35.06 29.86 -11.23
C SER A 308 -36.04 30.81 -10.54
N GLU A 309 -36.00 30.88 -9.21
CA GLU A 309 -36.80 31.82 -8.41
C GLU A 309 -36.39 33.27 -8.68
N MET A 310 -35.09 33.58 -8.70
CA MET A 310 -34.57 34.92 -9.02
C MET A 310 -34.94 35.38 -10.44
N LYS A 311 -34.92 34.46 -11.41
CA LYS A 311 -35.28 34.74 -12.80
C LYS A 311 -36.79 34.95 -13.00
N SER A 312 -37.62 34.33 -12.15
CA SER A 312 -39.07 34.55 -12.12
C SER A 312 -39.46 35.89 -11.48
N GLU A 313 -38.63 36.42 -10.58
CA GLU A 313 -38.79 37.76 -9.99
C GLU A 313 -38.29 38.87 -10.92
N GLU A 314 -37.17 38.70 -11.63
CA GLU A 314 -36.70 39.65 -12.66
C GLU A 314 -37.72 39.79 -13.80
N MET A 315 -38.30 38.68 -14.28
CA MET A 315 -39.33 38.69 -15.34
C MET A 315 -40.66 39.34 -14.89
N LYS A 316 -40.94 39.41 -13.58
CA LYS A 316 -42.08 40.17 -13.04
C LYS A 316 -41.80 41.68 -12.93
N SER A 317 -40.54 42.08 -12.78
CA SER A 317 -40.16 43.49 -12.70
C SER A 317 -40.13 44.19 -14.06
N GLU A 318 -39.79 43.47 -15.14
CA GLU A 318 -39.77 44.03 -16.50
C GLU A 318 -41.18 44.16 -17.12
N ASN A 319 -42.16 43.38 -16.67
CA ASN A 319 -43.51 43.39 -17.26
C ASN A 319 -44.48 44.41 -16.63
N MET A 320 -44.01 45.24 -15.67
CA MET A 320 -44.80 46.30 -15.02
C MET A 320 -44.40 47.72 -15.48
N GLY A 321 -43.71 47.83 -16.62
CA GLY A 321 -43.09 49.07 -17.12
C GLY A 321 -43.51 49.53 -18.52
N MET A 322 -44.63 49.05 -19.09
CA MET A 322 -45.14 49.57 -20.37
C MET A 322 -46.63 49.92 -20.29
N THR A 323 -46.92 51.21 -20.12
CA THR A 323 -48.20 51.83 -20.48
C THR A 323 -47.98 52.93 -21.52
N CYS A 324 -48.85 52.89 -22.54
CA CYS A 324 -49.30 54.00 -23.42
C CYS A 324 -48.28 54.55 -24.41
N GLU A 325 -48.57 54.98 -25.65
CA GLU A 325 -49.81 55.34 -26.37
C GLU A 325 -49.40 55.64 -27.82
N SER A 326 -50.19 55.26 -28.84
CA SER A 326 -50.59 56.20 -29.91
C SER A 326 -51.56 55.56 -30.90
N ASN A 327 -52.68 56.26 -31.07
CA ASN A 327 -53.82 56.05 -31.95
C ASN A 327 -53.49 55.79 -33.44
N GLN A 328 -54.20 54.84 -34.06
CA GLN A 328 -54.99 55.13 -35.26
C GLN A 328 -56.04 54.04 -35.56
N ALA A 329 -57.27 54.49 -35.79
CA ALA A 329 -58.42 53.68 -36.18
C ALA A 329 -58.52 53.57 -37.70
N CYS A 330 -58.90 52.42 -38.25
CA CYS A 330 -60.03 52.34 -39.20
C CYS A 330 -60.50 50.91 -39.51
N ASP A 331 -61.80 50.87 -39.80
CA ASP A 331 -62.76 49.78 -39.99
C ASP A 331 -62.62 49.01 -41.32
N LYS A 332 -62.98 47.72 -41.27
CA LYS A 332 -63.74 46.89 -42.25
C LYS A 332 -63.28 46.60 -43.69
N LYS A 333 -63.37 45.29 -43.97
CA LYS A 333 -63.87 44.54 -45.16
C LYS A 333 -62.85 44.04 -46.20
N ASP A 334 -62.68 42.72 -46.15
CA ASP A 334 -62.83 41.75 -47.25
C ASP A 334 -62.31 42.16 -48.64
N GLU A 335 -61.14 41.65 -49.03
CA GLU A 335 -60.96 40.60 -50.05
C GLU A 335 -59.49 40.48 -50.50
N ALA A 336 -59.03 39.23 -50.56
CA ALA A 336 -58.01 38.66 -51.45
C ALA A 336 -56.56 39.25 -51.47
N CYS A 337 -55.68 38.47 -50.84
CA CYS A 337 -54.48 37.83 -51.43
C CYS A 337 -53.33 38.70 -51.98
N SER A 338 -52.17 38.62 -51.31
CA SER A 338 -50.89 38.18 -51.91
C SER A 338 -49.76 38.24 -50.85
N CYS A 339 -48.92 37.21 -50.86
CA CYS A 339 -47.67 36.99 -50.09
C CYS A 339 -46.86 38.27 -49.76
N GLU A 340 -46.09 38.35 -48.67
CA GLU A 340 -45.02 37.39 -48.34
C GLU A 340 -44.45 37.58 -46.91
N LYS A 341 -43.99 36.45 -46.34
CA LYS A 341 -43.18 36.25 -45.12
C LYS A 341 -43.92 35.85 -43.84
N ASP A 342 -44.31 34.57 -43.86
CA ASP A 342 -44.68 33.79 -42.69
C ASP A 342 -43.47 33.52 -41.78
N CYS A 343 -43.60 33.94 -40.53
CA CYS A 343 -43.17 33.14 -39.40
C CYS A 343 -43.97 31.83 -39.40
N MET A 344 -43.33 30.68 -39.20
CA MET A 344 -43.99 29.55 -38.54
C MET A 344 -43.04 28.88 -37.54
N CYS A 345 -43.54 28.81 -36.32
CA CYS A 345 -43.20 27.82 -35.31
C CYS A 345 -43.70 26.43 -35.76
N GLU A 346 -43.02 25.35 -35.37
CA GLU A 346 -43.66 24.10 -34.90
C GLU A 346 -42.63 23.10 -34.32
N GLU A 347 -42.95 22.59 -33.13
CA GLU A 347 -42.56 21.27 -32.60
C GLU A 347 -43.78 20.33 -32.82
N PRO A 348 -43.67 19.00 -33.04
CA PRO A 348 -43.42 18.07 -31.92
C PRO A 348 -42.72 16.71 -32.21
N ASN A 349 -42.07 16.19 -31.17
CA ASN A 349 -41.79 14.79 -30.79
C ASN A 349 -42.08 13.62 -31.78
N LYS A 350 -41.10 12.70 -31.97
CA LYS A 350 -40.97 11.35 -31.31
C LYS A 350 -40.38 10.23 -32.22
N VAL A 351 -39.52 9.38 -31.62
CA VAL A 351 -39.31 7.91 -31.80
C VAL A 351 -38.20 7.32 -32.73
N GLU A 352 -37.38 6.46 -32.07
CA GLU A 352 -36.64 5.22 -32.45
C GLU A 352 -35.33 5.16 -33.27
N GLU A 353 -34.27 4.74 -32.55
CA GLU A 353 -33.42 3.54 -32.66
C GLU A 353 -32.72 3.05 -33.97
N GLN A 354 -31.50 2.54 -33.71
CA GLN A 354 -30.71 1.45 -34.35
C GLN A 354 -29.57 1.84 -35.34
N PRO A 355 -28.53 0.99 -35.56
CA PRO A 355 -27.90 -0.02 -34.68
C PRO A 355 -26.33 -0.03 -34.70
N VAL A 356 -25.78 -0.90 -33.85
CA VAL A 356 -24.40 -1.42 -33.82
C VAL A 356 -24.05 -2.19 -35.10
N SER A 357 -22.83 -2.04 -35.63
CA SER A 357 -22.17 -3.12 -36.39
C SER A 357 -20.63 -3.07 -36.30
N GLU A 358 -20.08 -4.28 -36.37
CA GLU A 358 -18.74 -4.74 -36.01
C GLU A 358 -17.63 -4.26 -36.96
N MET A 359 -16.40 -4.14 -36.46
CA MET A 359 -15.21 -4.23 -37.33
C MET A 359 -14.14 -5.15 -36.73
N LYS A 360 -13.80 -6.15 -37.54
CA LYS A 360 -12.98 -7.33 -37.25
C LYS A 360 -11.52 -7.02 -36.96
N VAL A 361 -10.99 -7.87 -36.07
CA VAL A 361 -9.60 -8.21 -35.82
C VAL A 361 -8.91 -8.70 -37.08
N GLU A 362 -7.74 -8.14 -37.42
CA GLU A 362 -6.79 -8.74 -38.36
C GLU A 362 -5.43 -8.96 -37.68
N LYS A 363 -5.01 -10.23 -37.68
CA LYS A 363 -3.74 -10.74 -37.18
C LYS A 363 -2.66 -10.52 -38.23
N THR A 364 -1.50 -10.00 -37.83
CA THR A 364 -0.23 -10.21 -38.55
C THR A 364 0.81 -10.82 -37.62
N LYS A 365 1.30 -12.00 -38.02
CA LYS A 365 2.43 -12.74 -37.43
C LYS A 365 3.65 -12.63 -38.35
N SER A 366 4.81 -12.67 -37.70
CA SER A 366 6.18 -13.00 -38.14
C SER A 366 6.93 -12.05 -39.09
N ASN A 367 8.01 -11.45 -38.57
CA ASN A 367 9.36 -12.02 -38.72
C ASN A 367 10.13 -11.91 -37.40
#